data_AF-A0A0S2EVA0-F1
#
_entry.id   AF-A0A0S2EVA0-F1
#
_cell.length_a   1.000
_cell.length_b   1.000
_cell.length_c   1.000
_cell.angle_alpha   90.00
_cell.angle_beta   90.00
_cell.angle_gamma   90.00
#
_symmetry.space_group_name_H-M   'P 1'
#
loop_
_entity.id
_entity.type
_entity.pdbx_description
1 polymer ?
#
loop_
_entity_poly.entity_id
_entity_poly.type
_entity_poly.pdbx_seq_one_letter_code
_entity_poly.pdbx_strand_id
1 'polypeptide(L)'
;MQALGSANGEIGLAGLIDHTVLKPDASRADVARHCDEALAHGFASVCVNGVHAAFVAERLRGSSVKTCAVLGFPLGASGAAAKAAEAAWLVGEGADELDMVLDIGALREGDLERVRADIAAVRAASGGRVLKVILETCLLDEAQIIAACRIAAETGADFVKTSTGFSTGGATVEAVALMRRTVGPDIGVKASGGIRTAEVARAMVAAGASRIGASASVAIVDASQEKASAGGY
;
A
#
# COMPACT_ATOMS: atom_id res chain seq x y z
N MET A 1 10.35 18.44 30.75
CA MET A 1 8.99 18.76 31.24
C MET A 1 8.22 19.40 30.09
N GLN A 2 7.56 18.59 29.26
CA GLN A 2 6.34 18.92 28.53
C GLN A 2 5.74 17.60 28.08
N ALA A 3 4.53 17.34 28.55
CA ALA A 3 3.83 16.09 28.44
C ALA A 3 3.33 15.89 27.01
N LEU A 4 3.63 14.73 26.42
CA LEU A 4 2.95 14.24 25.23
C LEU A 4 1.56 13.80 25.66
N GLY A 5 0.57 14.62 25.31
CA GLY A 5 -0.84 14.36 25.54
C GLY A 5 -1.33 13.22 24.64
N SER A 6 -1.76 12.12 25.25
CA SER A 6 -3.17 11.74 25.41
C SER A 6 -3.18 10.34 26.02
N ALA A 7 -3.74 10.23 27.22
CA ALA A 7 -3.87 8.98 27.95
C ALA A 7 -4.96 8.09 27.32
N ASN A 8 -4.62 7.43 26.22
CA ASN A 8 -5.19 6.18 25.70
C ASN A 8 -4.46 5.86 24.39
N GLY A 9 -3.56 4.88 24.42
CA GLY A 9 -2.61 4.56 23.34
C GLY A 9 -3.21 3.94 22.08
N GLU A 10 -4.33 4.47 21.55
CA GLU A 10 -4.86 4.09 20.26
C GLU A 10 -4.08 4.79 19.13
N ILE A 11 -3.44 4.00 18.26
CA ILE A 11 -2.84 4.51 17.02
C ILE A 11 -3.98 5.03 16.13
N GLY A 12 -3.97 6.32 15.81
CA GLY A 12 -4.93 6.92 14.88
C GLY A 12 -4.81 6.30 13.49
N LEU A 13 -5.90 5.74 12.96
CA LEU A 13 -5.90 5.05 11.67
C LEU A 13 -5.58 5.96 10.47
N ALA A 14 -5.89 7.25 10.55
CA ALA A 14 -5.74 8.18 9.43
C ALA A 14 -4.32 8.20 8.87
N GLY A 15 -3.31 8.36 9.72
CA GLY A 15 -1.90 8.37 9.32
C GLY A 15 -1.36 7.03 8.81
N LEU A 16 -2.17 5.96 8.83
CA LEU A 16 -1.85 4.65 8.27
C LEU A 16 -2.56 4.40 6.94
N ILE A 17 -3.44 5.28 6.48
CA ILE A 17 -4.28 5.01 5.32
C ILE A 17 -3.65 5.57 4.04
N ASP A 18 -3.51 4.69 3.05
CA ASP A 18 -3.32 5.06 1.64
C ASP A 18 -4.70 5.15 0.99
N HIS A 19 -5.18 6.37 0.82
CA HIS A 19 -6.51 6.66 0.28
C HIS A 19 -6.52 6.43 -1.23
N THR A 20 -7.25 5.40 -1.66
CA THR A 20 -6.99 4.75 -2.94
C THR A 20 -8.12 4.97 -3.96
N VAL A 21 -7.75 5.41 -5.18
CA VAL A 21 -8.64 5.49 -6.35
C VAL A 21 -7.96 4.89 -7.59
N LEU A 22 -8.33 3.65 -7.91
CA LEU A 22 -7.69 2.85 -8.97
C LEU A 22 -8.66 2.34 -10.03
N LYS A 23 -9.96 2.68 -9.94
CA LYS A 23 -10.92 2.27 -10.97
C LYS A 23 -10.51 2.86 -12.32
N PRO A 24 -10.60 2.09 -13.42
CA PRO A 24 -10.17 2.55 -14.74
C PRO A 24 -11.01 3.70 -15.29
N ASP A 25 -12.23 3.88 -14.77
CA ASP A 25 -13.16 4.96 -15.13
C ASP A 25 -13.07 6.18 -14.20
N ALA A 26 -12.11 6.21 -13.27
CA ALA A 26 -11.94 7.35 -12.36
C ALA A 26 -11.65 8.63 -13.14
N SER A 27 -12.51 9.63 -12.98
CA SER A 27 -12.36 10.92 -13.62
C SER A 27 -11.33 11.79 -12.90
N ARG A 28 -10.91 12.89 -13.53
CA ARG A 28 -10.03 13.85 -12.88
C ARG A 28 -10.68 14.52 -11.65
N ALA A 29 -12.00 14.68 -11.68
CA ALA A 29 -12.77 15.19 -10.54
C ALA A 29 -12.76 14.19 -9.37
N ASP A 30 -12.87 12.89 -9.65
CA ASP A 30 -12.77 11.86 -8.62
C ASP A 30 -11.39 11.89 -7.95
N VAL A 31 -10.31 11.98 -8.74
CA VAL A 31 -8.95 12.08 -8.22
C VAL A 31 -8.76 13.35 -7.39
N ALA A 32 -9.28 14.49 -7.84
CA ALA A 32 -9.20 15.75 -7.11
C ALA A 32 -9.89 15.65 -5.74
N ARG A 33 -11.09 15.05 -5.70
CA ARG A 33 -11.83 14.81 -4.46
C ARG A 33 -11.04 13.95 -3.48
N HIS A 34 -10.40 12.87 -3.93
CA HIS A 34 -9.56 12.03 -3.06
C HIS A 34 -8.35 12.79 -2.51
N CYS A 35 -7.78 13.74 -3.28
CA CYS A 35 -6.72 14.61 -2.75
C CYS A 35 -7.27 15.51 -1.63
N ASP A 36 -8.43 16.14 -1.85
CA ASP A 36 -9.04 17.05 -0.89
C ASP A 36 -9.42 16.31 0.41
N GLU A 37 -9.99 15.10 0.29
CA GLU A 37 -10.28 14.20 1.43
C GLU A 37 -8.99 13.81 2.16
N ALA A 38 -7.94 13.41 1.45
CA ALA A 38 -6.68 13.04 2.09
C ALA A 38 -6.01 14.18 2.85
N LEU A 39 -6.07 15.40 2.32
CA LEU A 39 -5.59 16.60 2.99
C LEU A 39 -6.42 16.93 4.23
N ALA A 40 -7.75 16.84 4.14
CA ALA A 40 -8.66 17.14 5.25
C ALA A 40 -8.50 16.16 6.43
N HIS A 41 -8.27 14.87 6.14
CA HIS A 41 -8.17 13.83 7.16
C HIS A 41 -6.73 13.50 7.59
N GLY A 42 -5.72 14.05 6.93
CA GLY A 42 -4.31 13.76 7.22
C GLY A 42 -3.93 12.31 6.93
N PHE A 43 -4.37 11.78 5.78
CA PHE A 43 -4.01 10.42 5.34
C PHE A 43 -2.52 10.32 4.97
N ALA A 44 -1.98 9.10 4.97
CA ALA A 44 -0.58 8.85 4.66
C ALA A 44 -0.26 9.18 3.19
N SER A 45 -1.13 8.74 2.28
CA SER A 45 -0.96 8.96 0.84
C SER A 45 -2.29 8.95 0.09
N VAL A 46 -2.25 9.44 -1.15
CA VAL A 46 -3.27 9.17 -2.18
C VAL A 46 -2.67 8.18 -3.17
N CYS A 47 -3.33 7.04 -3.36
CA CYS A 47 -2.88 5.96 -4.24
C CYS A 47 -3.67 5.92 -5.55
N VAL A 48 -2.99 6.10 -6.69
CA VAL A 48 -3.60 6.26 -8.02
C VAL A 48 -2.93 5.42 -9.11
N ASN A 49 -3.63 5.28 -10.24
CA ASN A 49 -3.02 4.81 -11.49
C ASN A 49 -1.99 5.83 -11.99
N GLY A 50 -0.95 5.36 -12.66
CA GLY A 50 0.21 6.18 -13.05
C GLY A 50 -0.12 7.46 -13.81
N VAL A 51 -1.14 7.42 -14.69
CA VAL A 51 -1.64 8.57 -15.48
C VAL A 51 -2.15 9.75 -14.62
N HIS A 52 -2.29 9.56 -13.32
CA HIS A 52 -2.70 10.59 -12.37
C HIS A 52 -1.59 11.08 -11.45
N ALA A 53 -0.39 10.47 -11.48
CA ALA A 53 0.70 10.75 -10.55
C ALA A 53 1.08 12.24 -10.50
N ALA A 54 1.41 12.87 -11.64
CA ALA A 54 1.81 14.28 -11.66
C ALA A 54 0.75 15.25 -11.15
N PHE A 55 -0.53 14.94 -11.35
CA PHE A 55 -1.59 15.81 -10.84
C PHE A 55 -1.82 15.65 -9.36
N VAL A 56 -1.72 14.43 -8.84
CA VAL A 56 -1.76 14.20 -7.40
C VAL A 56 -0.55 14.86 -6.74
N ALA A 57 0.65 14.69 -7.31
CA ALA A 57 1.88 15.32 -6.83
C ALA A 57 1.77 16.85 -6.80
N GLU A 58 1.21 17.46 -7.85
CA GLU A 58 0.96 18.91 -7.87
C GLU A 58 -0.01 19.33 -6.78
N ARG A 59 -1.12 18.60 -6.63
CA ARG A 59 -2.21 18.96 -5.72
C ARG A 59 -1.83 18.78 -4.25
N LEU A 60 -0.96 17.82 -3.95
CA LEU A 60 -0.48 17.53 -2.59
C LEU A 60 0.80 18.30 -2.22
N ARG A 61 1.35 19.12 -3.14
CA ARG A 61 2.60 19.85 -2.96
C ARG A 61 2.58 20.68 -1.67
N GLY A 62 3.62 20.52 -0.86
CA GLY A 62 3.78 21.24 0.41
C GLY A 62 3.00 20.64 1.59
N SER A 63 2.21 19.59 1.37
CA SER A 63 1.56 18.82 2.43
C SER A 63 2.42 17.63 2.90
N SER A 64 2.02 17.00 4.00
CA SER A 64 2.62 15.72 4.45
C SER A 64 2.07 14.49 3.72
N VAL A 65 0.97 14.63 2.97
CA VAL A 65 0.31 13.53 2.26
C VAL A 65 1.14 13.15 1.04
N LYS A 66 1.44 11.86 0.89
CA LYS A 66 2.30 11.35 -0.18
C LYS A 66 1.53 11.05 -1.46
N THR A 67 2.23 11.14 -2.58
CA THR A 67 1.75 10.62 -3.88
C THR A 67 2.19 9.17 -4.02
N CYS A 68 1.23 8.24 -3.98
CA CYS A 68 1.48 6.82 -4.22
C CYS A 68 0.95 6.45 -5.61
N ALA A 69 1.75 5.74 -6.41
CA ALA A 69 1.34 5.24 -7.72
C ALA A 69 1.54 3.72 -7.84
N VAL A 70 0.61 3.04 -8.51
CA VAL A 70 0.75 1.61 -8.82
C VAL A 70 1.49 1.40 -10.15
N LEU A 71 2.24 0.30 -10.26
CA LEU A 71 2.96 -0.10 -11.49
C LEU A 71 2.93 -1.61 -11.71
N GLY A 72 3.03 -2.05 -12.96
CA GLY A 72 2.79 -3.44 -13.33
C GLY A 72 1.41 -3.95 -12.89
N PHE A 73 0.47 -3.04 -12.68
CA PHE A 73 -0.76 -3.26 -11.94
C PHE A 73 -1.97 -3.49 -12.86
N PRO A 74 -2.95 -4.33 -12.48
CA PRO A 74 -2.97 -5.19 -11.29
C PRO A 74 -2.34 -6.57 -11.53
N LEU A 75 -1.93 -6.90 -12.75
CA LEU A 75 -1.68 -8.30 -13.12
C LEU A 75 -0.28 -8.80 -12.79
N GLY A 76 0.71 -7.92 -12.66
CA GLY A 76 2.12 -8.31 -12.48
C GLY A 76 2.76 -8.96 -13.72
N ALA A 77 2.00 -9.16 -14.80
CA ALA A 77 2.37 -9.95 -15.97
C ALA A 77 3.08 -9.14 -17.09
N SER A 78 3.83 -8.10 -16.70
CA SER A 78 4.72 -7.36 -17.61
C SER A 78 6.17 -7.77 -17.35
N GLY A 79 7.04 -7.64 -18.35
CA GLY A 79 8.47 -7.92 -18.15
C GLY A 79 9.14 -6.90 -17.22
N ALA A 80 10.18 -7.34 -16.51
CA ALA A 80 10.94 -6.52 -15.55
C ALA A 80 11.41 -5.18 -16.13
N ALA A 81 11.87 -5.17 -17.39
CA ALA A 81 12.30 -3.94 -18.08
C ALA A 81 11.16 -2.93 -18.27
N ALA A 82 9.94 -3.39 -18.55
CA ALA A 82 8.77 -2.54 -18.69
C ALA A 82 8.36 -1.95 -17.34
N LYS A 83 8.33 -2.77 -16.27
CA LYS A 83 8.05 -2.30 -14.91
C LYS A 83 9.09 -1.29 -14.43
N ALA A 84 10.37 -1.50 -14.73
CA ALA A 84 11.44 -0.56 -14.40
C ALA A 84 11.29 0.78 -15.15
N ALA A 85 10.96 0.74 -16.44
CA ALA A 85 10.68 1.95 -17.21
C ALA A 85 9.46 2.72 -16.67
N GLU A 86 8.38 2.00 -16.31
CA GLU A 86 7.21 2.58 -15.65
C GLU A 86 7.58 3.19 -14.30
N ALA A 87 8.38 2.51 -13.48
CA ALA A 87 8.86 3.04 -12.19
C ALA A 87 9.65 4.35 -12.35
N ALA A 88 10.60 4.39 -13.28
CA ALA A 88 11.39 5.59 -13.56
C ALA A 88 10.50 6.75 -14.05
N TRP A 89 9.52 6.46 -14.91
CA TRP A 89 8.54 7.45 -15.34
C TRP A 89 7.73 8.00 -14.16
N LEU A 90 7.17 7.14 -13.30
CA LEU A 90 6.40 7.55 -12.13
C LEU A 90 7.20 8.41 -11.14
N VAL A 91 8.48 8.10 -10.95
CA VAL A 91 9.40 8.94 -10.15
C VAL A 91 9.54 10.33 -10.79
N GLY A 92 9.65 10.40 -12.12
CA GLY A 92 9.68 11.66 -12.87
C GLY A 92 8.36 12.46 -12.76
N GLU A 93 7.23 11.77 -12.67
CA GLU A 93 5.90 12.38 -12.44
C GLU A 93 5.68 12.77 -10.97
N GLY A 94 6.67 12.63 -10.09
CA GLY A 94 6.60 13.10 -8.71
C GLY A 94 5.98 12.10 -7.72
N ALA A 95 5.92 10.81 -8.04
CA ALA A 95 5.54 9.80 -7.07
C ALA A 95 6.54 9.73 -5.90
N ASP A 96 6.03 9.78 -4.67
CA ASP A 96 6.79 9.59 -3.44
C ASP A 96 6.92 8.11 -3.08
N GLU A 97 5.90 7.32 -3.44
CA GLU A 97 5.80 5.90 -3.15
C GLU A 97 5.31 5.11 -4.38
N LEU A 98 5.80 3.90 -4.56
CA LEU A 98 5.46 2.99 -5.65
C LEU A 98 4.90 1.68 -5.09
N ASP A 99 3.78 1.22 -5.63
CA ASP A 99 3.16 -0.07 -5.32
C ASP A 99 3.22 -0.98 -6.56
N MET A 100 4.24 -1.83 -6.64
CA MET A 100 4.41 -2.76 -7.77
C MET A 100 3.67 -4.08 -7.53
N VAL A 101 3.24 -4.77 -8.60
CA VAL A 101 2.83 -6.18 -8.53
C VAL A 101 3.98 -7.06 -9.00
N LEU A 102 4.38 -8.04 -8.19
CA LEU A 102 5.43 -9.00 -8.57
C LEU A 102 4.98 -9.91 -9.73
N ASP A 103 5.92 -10.62 -10.36
CA ASP A 103 5.58 -11.66 -11.34
C ASP A 103 4.95 -12.89 -10.63
N ILE A 104 3.62 -12.90 -10.55
CA ILE A 104 2.85 -13.93 -9.82
C ILE A 104 3.01 -15.30 -10.50
N GLY A 105 3.11 -15.32 -11.84
CA GLY A 105 3.31 -16.56 -12.60
C GLY A 105 4.62 -17.22 -12.23
N ALA A 106 5.72 -16.46 -12.28
CA ALA A 106 7.05 -16.94 -11.91
C ALA A 106 7.09 -17.45 -10.45
N LEU A 107 6.46 -16.73 -9.52
CA LEU A 107 6.39 -17.17 -8.12
C LEU A 107 5.65 -18.51 -7.97
N ARG A 108 4.53 -18.69 -8.69
CA ARG A 108 3.74 -19.93 -8.63
C ARG A 108 4.46 -21.11 -9.27
N GLU A 109 5.30 -20.87 -10.26
CA GLU A 109 6.16 -21.87 -10.91
C GLU A 109 7.42 -22.19 -10.10
N GLY A 110 7.71 -21.43 -9.04
CA GLY A 110 8.92 -21.59 -8.22
C GLY A 110 10.16 -20.96 -8.84
N ASP A 111 10.02 -20.12 -9.88
CA ASP A 111 11.11 -19.36 -10.48
C ASP A 111 11.45 -18.12 -9.64
N LEU A 112 12.07 -18.37 -8.49
CA LEU A 112 12.37 -17.34 -7.49
C LEU A 112 13.39 -16.31 -7.97
N GLU A 113 14.32 -16.72 -8.85
CA GLU A 113 15.32 -15.81 -9.41
C GLU A 113 14.69 -14.82 -10.39
N ARG A 114 13.69 -15.24 -11.17
CA ARG A 114 12.91 -14.31 -11.99
C ARG A 114 12.12 -13.32 -11.15
N VAL A 115 11.50 -13.76 -10.05
CA VAL A 115 10.81 -12.85 -9.12
C VAL A 115 11.79 -11.84 -8.50
N ARG A 116 12.98 -12.32 -8.11
CA ARG A 116 14.05 -11.47 -7.57
C ARG A 116 14.52 -10.43 -8.58
N ALA A 117 14.77 -10.85 -9.81
CA ALA A 117 15.19 -9.95 -10.89
C ALA A 117 14.11 -8.90 -11.22
N ASP A 118 12.83 -9.28 -11.19
CA ASP A 118 11.70 -8.38 -11.41
C ASP A 118 11.66 -7.25 -10.36
N ILE A 119 11.71 -7.60 -9.07
CA ILE A 119 11.69 -6.61 -7.98
C ILE A 119 12.97 -5.77 -7.98
N ALA A 120 14.13 -6.39 -8.19
CA ALA A 120 15.41 -5.69 -8.21
C ALA A 120 15.49 -4.64 -9.35
N ALA A 121 14.95 -4.95 -10.53
CA ALA A 121 14.88 -4.01 -11.64
C ALA A 121 14.04 -2.77 -11.30
N VAL A 122 12.89 -2.97 -10.66
CA VAL A 122 12.03 -1.85 -10.19
C VAL A 122 12.72 -1.07 -9.07
N ARG A 123 13.35 -1.74 -8.10
CA ARG A 123 14.11 -1.09 -7.03
C ARG A 123 15.20 -0.20 -7.60
N ALA A 124 15.96 -0.66 -8.59
CA ALA A 124 17.01 0.14 -9.22
C ALA A 124 16.46 1.40 -9.91
N ALA A 125 15.28 1.31 -10.54
CA ALA A 125 14.65 2.42 -11.25
C ALA A 125 13.85 3.40 -10.35
N SER A 126 13.53 2.99 -9.12
CA SER A 126 12.66 3.75 -8.22
C SER A 126 13.30 4.99 -7.56
N GLY A 127 14.58 5.31 -7.82
CA GLY A 127 15.21 6.53 -7.32
C GLY A 127 15.22 6.70 -5.79
N GLY A 128 15.23 5.59 -5.04
CA GLY A 128 15.17 5.58 -3.58
C GLY A 128 13.81 5.94 -2.96
N ARG A 129 12.74 6.04 -3.77
CA ARG A 129 11.36 6.21 -3.28
C ARG A 129 10.85 4.98 -2.54
N VAL A 130 9.84 5.12 -1.69
CA VAL A 130 9.28 3.96 -0.98
C VAL A 130 8.75 2.96 -1.99
N LEU A 131 9.23 1.72 -1.96
CA LEU A 131 8.78 0.63 -2.83
C LEU A 131 8.01 -0.41 -2.04
N LYS A 132 6.77 -0.67 -2.45
CA LYS A 132 5.90 -1.69 -1.88
C LYS A 132 5.64 -2.78 -2.91
N VAL A 133 5.81 -4.04 -2.52
CA VAL A 133 5.61 -5.20 -3.41
C VAL A 133 4.29 -5.90 -3.09
N ILE A 134 3.33 -5.82 -4.01
CA ILE A 134 2.06 -6.54 -3.95
C ILE A 134 2.29 -8.00 -4.32
N LEU A 135 1.95 -8.91 -3.41
CA LEU A 135 2.13 -10.35 -3.59
C LEU A 135 0.92 -11.00 -4.29
N GLU A 136 -0.27 -10.41 -4.12
CA GLU A 136 -1.56 -10.98 -4.50
C GLU A 136 -1.84 -12.30 -3.77
N THR A 137 -1.89 -12.23 -2.44
CA THR A 137 -1.95 -13.39 -1.52
C THR A 137 -3.12 -14.35 -1.79
N CYS A 138 -4.21 -13.91 -2.42
CA CYS A 138 -5.34 -14.79 -2.74
C CYS A 138 -5.02 -15.83 -3.83
N LEU A 139 -3.87 -15.73 -4.50
CA LEU A 139 -3.41 -16.67 -5.52
C LEU A 139 -2.25 -17.56 -5.04
N LEU A 140 -1.81 -17.39 -3.79
CA LEU A 140 -0.59 -17.97 -3.26
C LEU A 140 -0.85 -18.84 -2.05
N ASP A 141 -0.06 -19.90 -1.89
CA ASP A 141 0.03 -20.64 -0.64
C ASP A 141 0.98 -19.98 0.37
N GLU A 142 1.03 -20.51 1.59
CA GLU A 142 1.88 -19.99 2.66
C GLU A 142 3.36 -20.00 2.29
N ALA A 143 3.85 -21.05 1.64
CA ALA A 143 5.27 -21.16 1.26
C ALA A 143 5.66 -20.08 0.23
N GLN A 144 4.77 -19.83 -0.74
CA GLN A 144 4.94 -18.78 -1.75
C GLN A 144 4.88 -17.38 -1.14
N ILE A 145 3.97 -17.13 -0.18
CA ILE A 145 3.93 -15.85 0.56
C ILE A 145 5.24 -15.61 1.31
N ILE A 146 5.76 -16.64 2.00
CA ILE A 146 7.02 -16.56 2.72
C ILE A 146 8.18 -16.27 1.76
N ALA A 147 8.26 -16.98 0.63
CA ALA A 147 9.30 -16.78 -0.37
C ALA A 147 9.26 -15.35 -0.94
N ALA A 148 8.09 -14.87 -1.32
CA ALA A 148 7.93 -13.52 -1.87
C ALA A 148 8.28 -12.42 -0.85
N CYS A 149 7.92 -12.61 0.42
CA CYS A 149 8.31 -11.70 1.50
C CYS A 149 9.83 -11.60 1.66
N ARG A 150 10.52 -12.74 1.65
CA ARG A 150 12.00 -12.79 1.76
C ARG A 150 12.66 -12.12 0.57
N ILE A 151 12.21 -12.44 -0.65
CA ILE A 151 12.76 -11.83 -1.87
C ILE A 151 12.55 -10.31 -1.86
N ALA A 152 11.36 -9.83 -1.49
CA ALA A 152 11.09 -8.41 -1.39
C ALA A 152 12.03 -7.71 -0.38
N ALA A 153 12.24 -8.29 0.80
CA ALA A 153 13.16 -7.75 1.80
C ALA A 153 14.63 -7.76 1.30
N GLU A 154 15.09 -8.87 0.73
CA GLU A 154 16.45 -9.03 0.20
C GLU A 154 16.75 -8.10 -0.98
N THR A 155 15.74 -7.71 -1.75
CA THR A 155 15.86 -6.78 -2.88
C THR A 155 15.69 -5.32 -2.47
N GLY A 156 15.51 -5.03 -1.17
CA GLY A 156 15.44 -3.66 -0.65
C GLY A 156 14.09 -2.98 -0.87
N ALA A 157 13.00 -3.74 -0.99
CA ALA A 157 11.67 -3.18 -0.87
C ALA A 157 11.41 -2.71 0.55
N ASP A 158 10.67 -1.61 0.70
CA ASP A 158 10.35 -1.00 1.99
C ASP A 158 9.10 -1.64 2.62
N PHE A 159 8.22 -2.18 1.78
CA PHE A 159 6.99 -2.85 2.20
C PHE A 159 6.70 -4.10 1.38
N VAL A 160 6.04 -5.06 2.02
CA VAL A 160 5.23 -6.08 1.35
C VAL A 160 3.74 -5.72 1.48
N LYS A 161 2.96 -5.98 0.42
CA LYS A 161 1.54 -5.63 0.32
C LYS A 161 0.70 -6.85 -0.04
N THR A 162 -0.44 -7.02 0.62
CA THR A 162 -1.26 -8.24 0.45
C THR A 162 -1.82 -8.36 -0.97
N SER A 163 -2.62 -7.40 -1.40
CA SER A 163 -3.53 -7.61 -2.55
C SER A 163 -3.74 -6.36 -3.39
N THR A 164 -4.10 -6.55 -4.66
CA THR A 164 -4.45 -5.44 -5.56
C THR A 164 -5.86 -4.90 -5.30
N GLY A 165 -6.77 -5.78 -4.85
CA GLY A 165 -8.22 -5.52 -4.80
C GLY A 165 -8.96 -5.79 -6.12
N PHE A 166 -8.28 -6.31 -7.14
CA PHE A 166 -8.84 -6.64 -8.46
C PHE A 166 -8.95 -8.15 -8.73
N SER A 167 -8.41 -8.98 -7.84
CA SER A 167 -8.45 -10.44 -7.94
C SER A 167 -9.60 -11.06 -7.13
N THR A 168 -9.54 -12.36 -6.88
CA THR A 168 -10.60 -13.16 -6.23
C THR A 168 -10.71 -12.94 -4.72
N GLY A 169 -9.73 -12.30 -4.09
CA GLY A 169 -9.70 -12.04 -2.65
C GLY A 169 -8.87 -10.81 -2.28
N GLY A 170 -8.98 -10.39 -1.01
CA GLY A 170 -8.27 -9.25 -0.45
C GLY A 170 -7.39 -9.64 0.74
N ALA A 171 -7.11 -8.68 1.62
CA ALA A 171 -6.34 -8.90 2.84
C ALA A 171 -7.08 -9.81 3.82
N THR A 172 -6.34 -10.75 4.43
CA THR A 172 -6.80 -11.53 5.58
C THR A 172 -5.86 -11.31 6.77
N VAL A 173 -6.37 -11.47 7.99
CA VAL A 173 -5.58 -11.32 9.23
C VAL A 173 -4.44 -12.33 9.25
N GLU A 174 -4.69 -13.55 8.77
CA GLU A 174 -3.73 -14.64 8.70
C GLU A 174 -2.57 -14.32 7.76
N ALA A 175 -2.88 -13.81 6.56
CA ALA A 175 -1.86 -13.43 5.59
C ALA A 175 -1.02 -12.26 6.11
N VAL A 176 -1.63 -11.24 6.70
CA VAL A 176 -0.92 -10.10 7.30
C VAL A 176 0.02 -10.56 8.42
N ALA A 177 -0.47 -11.41 9.32
CA ALA A 177 0.34 -11.94 10.42
C ALA A 177 1.50 -12.81 9.93
N LEU A 178 1.28 -13.63 8.90
CA LEU A 178 2.32 -14.42 8.25
C LEU A 178 3.40 -13.52 7.62
N MET A 179 2.98 -12.52 6.84
CA MET A 179 3.88 -11.55 6.22
C MET A 179 4.72 -10.83 7.27
N ARG A 180 4.08 -10.30 8.33
CA ARG A 180 4.78 -9.63 9.44
C ARG A 180 5.83 -10.53 10.10
N ARG A 181 5.48 -11.77 10.45
CA ARG A 181 6.45 -12.70 11.05
C ARG A 181 7.62 -13.00 10.10
N THR A 182 7.39 -12.97 8.80
CA THR A 182 8.42 -13.27 7.79
C THR A 182 9.37 -12.10 7.55
N VAL A 183 8.85 -10.88 7.43
CA VAL A 183 9.67 -9.70 7.10
C VAL A 183 10.28 -9.00 8.33
N GLY A 184 9.86 -9.38 9.54
CA GLY A 184 10.38 -8.79 10.78
C GLY A 184 9.83 -7.38 11.06
N PRO A 185 10.44 -6.62 11.98
CA PRO A 185 9.94 -5.32 12.42
C PRO A 185 10.27 -4.17 11.46
N ASP A 186 11.37 -4.28 10.70
CA ASP A 186 11.95 -3.15 9.95
C ASP A 186 11.29 -2.91 8.60
N ILE A 187 10.74 -3.97 7.99
CA ILE A 187 10.00 -3.91 6.74
C ILE A 187 8.51 -3.72 7.03
N GLY A 188 7.88 -2.81 6.29
CA GLY A 188 6.46 -2.53 6.44
C GLY A 188 5.56 -3.62 5.85
N VAL A 189 4.37 -3.78 6.44
CA VAL A 189 3.30 -4.61 5.86
C VAL A 189 2.11 -3.73 5.53
N LYS A 190 1.69 -3.73 4.26
CA LYS A 190 0.49 -3.01 3.81
C LYS A 190 -0.66 -4.00 3.57
N ALA A 191 -1.73 -3.88 4.34
CA ALA A 191 -2.96 -4.64 4.11
C ALA A 191 -3.88 -3.87 3.16
N SER A 192 -4.33 -4.51 2.09
CA SER A 192 -5.24 -3.90 1.11
C SER A 192 -6.17 -4.92 0.46
N GLY A 193 -7.32 -4.44 -0.01
CA GLY A 193 -8.38 -5.25 -0.62
C GLY A 193 -9.45 -5.65 0.40
N GLY A 194 -10.67 -5.14 0.22
CA GLY A 194 -11.84 -5.50 1.04
C GLY A 194 -11.95 -4.82 2.42
N ILE A 195 -11.00 -3.95 2.79
CA ILE A 195 -11.03 -3.22 4.08
C ILE A 195 -12.01 -2.05 3.99
N ARG A 196 -13.17 -2.18 4.65
CA ARG A 196 -14.29 -1.21 4.55
C ARG A 196 -14.73 -0.60 5.87
N THR A 197 -14.30 -1.13 7.01
CA THR A 197 -14.71 -0.64 8.34
C THR A 197 -13.51 -0.43 9.25
N ALA A 198 -13.69 0.39 10.29
CA ALA A 198 -12.68 0.65 11.31
C ALA A 198 -12.25 -0.62 12.03
N GLU A 199 -13.18 -1.53 12.31
CA GLU A 199 -12.90 -2.81 12.98
C GLU A 199 -11.98 -3.68 12.13
N VAL A 200 -12.26 -3.81 10.83
CA VAL A 200 -11.41 -4.57 9.91
C VAL A 200 -10.03 -3.94 9.80
N ALA A 201 -9.95 -2.60 9.68
CA ALA A 201 -8.66 -1.90 9.63
C ALA A 201 -7.84 -2.12 10.91
N ARG A 202 -8.45 -2.02 12.09
CA ARG A 202 -7.79 -2.28 13.38
C ARG A 202 -7.33 -3.72 13.52
N ALA A 203 -8.12 -4.69 13.04
CA ALA A 203 -7.72 -6.10 13.04
C ALA A 203 -6.46 -6.33 12.17
N MET A 204 -6.36 -5.67 11.01
CA MET A 204 -5.15 -5.74 10.18
C MET A 204 -3.94 -5.10 10.87
N VAL A 205 -4.12 -3.94 11.52
CA VAL A 205 -3.05 -3.31 12.30
C VAL A 205 -2.58 -4.21 13.45
N ALA A 206 -3.51 -4.80 14.19
CA ALA A 206 -3.21 -5.75 15.27
C ALA A 206 -2.49 -7.01 14.76
N ALA A 207 -2.77 -7.45 13.53
CA ALA A 207 -2.08 -8.54 12.87
C ALA A 207 -0.65 -8.17 12.41
N GLY A 208 -0.30 -6.88 12.41
CA GLY A 208 1.03 -6.38 12.08
C GLY A 208 1.11 -5.48 10.84
N ALA A 209 -0.02 -5.03 10.28
CA ALA A 209 -0.02 -4.05 9.21
C ALA A 209 0.47 -2.67 9.72
N SER A 210 1.40 -2.07 8.99
CA SER A 210 1.89 -0.69 9.20
C SER A 210 1.26 0.30 8.21
N ARG A 211 0.50 -0.18 7.22
CA ARG A 211 -0.24 0.65 6.27
C ARG A 211 -1.52 -0.05 5.83
N ILE A 212 -2.56 0.71 5.53
CA ILE A 212 -3.87 0.22 5.09
C ILE A 212 -4.20 0.86 3.74
N GLY A 213 -4.38 0.06 2.70
CA GLY A 213 -4.91 0.51 1.42
C GLY A 213 -6.43 0.37 1.38
N ALA A 214 -7.15 1.48 1.30
CA ALA A 214 -8.62 1.49 1.29
C ALA A 214 -9.18 2.61 0.40
N SER A 215 -10.33 2.37 -0.21
CA SER A 215 -11.15 3.39 -0.87
C SER A 215 -12.26 3.93 0.04
N ALA A 216 -12.62 3.19 1.09
CA ALA A 216 -13.62 3.59 2.10
C ALA A 216 -12.98 4.37 3.28
N SER A 217 -11.86 5.08 3.03
CA SER A 217 -11.01 5.68 4.05
C SER A 217 -11.72 6.67 4.97
N VAL A 218 -12.54 7.56 4.39
CA VAL A 218 -13.30 8.57 5.15
C VAL A 218 -14.24 7.88 6.14
N ALA A 219 -15.06 6.93 5.66
CA ALA A 219 -15.97 6.16 6.51
C ALA A 219 -15.24 5.36 7.61
N ILE A 220 -14.05 4.82 7.30
CA ILE A 220 -13.21 4.10 8.27
C ILE A 220 -12.76 5.03 9.40
N VAL A 221 -12.37 6.27 9.09
CA VAL A 221 -11.87 7.22 10.09
C VAL A 221 -12.99 7.91 10.85
N ASP A 222 -14.06 8.33 10.19
CA ASP A 222 -15.18 9.01 10.84
C ASP A 222 -15.84 8.10 11.89
N ALA A 223 -16.12 6.83 11.54
CA ALA A 223 -16.67 5.85 12.49
C ALA A 223 -15.71 5.54 13.66
N SER A 224 -14.39 5.68 13.43
CA SER A 224 -13.39 5.50 14.48
C SER A 224 -13.39 6.66 15.47
N GLN A 225 -13.65 7.89 15.02
CA GLN A 225 -13.70 9.08 15.88
C GLN A 225 -14.99 9.12 16.71
N GLU A 226 -16.13 8.72 16.13
CA GLU A 226 -17.40 8.63 16.85
C GLU A 226 -17.32 7.68 18.06
N LYS A 227 -16.72 6.49 17.90
CA LYS A 227 -16.54 5.54 19.01
C LYS A 227 -15.60 6.06 20.11
N ALA A 228 -14.54 6.77 19.74
CA ALA A 228 -13.64 7.39 20.72
C ALA A 228 -14.37 8.48 21.55
N SER A 229 -15.32 9.19 20.93
CA SER A 229 -16.14 10.21 21.60
C SER A 229 -17.27 9.62 22.46
N ALA A 230 -17.79 8.44 22.11
CA ALA A 230 -18.89 7.78 22.83
C ALA A 230 -18.45 7.00 24.08
N GLY A 231 -17.15 6.65 24.20
CA GLY A 231 -16.57 5.94 25.34
C GLY A 231 -16.09 6.83 26.49
N GLY A 232 -16.30 8.15 26.40
CA GLY A 232 -15.89 9.12 27.42
C GLY A 232 -17.07 9.65 28.24
N TYR A 233 -17.61 8.84 29.14
CA TYR A 233 -18.41 9.28 30.30
C TYR A 233 -18.16 8.35 31.48
#